data_AF-H0EPE5-F1
#
_entry.id   AF-H0EPE5-F1
#
_cell.length_a   1.000
_cell.length_b   1.000
_cell.length_c   1.000
_cell.angle_alpha   90.00
_cell.angle_beta   90.00
_cell.angle_gamma   90.00
#
_symmetry.space_group_name_H-M   'P 1'
#
loop_
_entity.id
_entity.type
_entity.pdbx_description
1 polymer ?
#
loop_
_entity_poly.entity_id
_entity_poly.type
_entity_poly.pdbx_seq_one_letter_code
_entity_poly.pdbx_strand_id
1 'polypeptide(L)' 'MPESIAIVCAPSKNPSWGVFRLTDPPGMQSVLNCRKTGLFHPHDEANVYTDALRPGHVCEAEGMEFSVVDLRP' A
#
# COMPACT_ATOMS: atom_id res chain seq x y z
N MET A 1 -2.38 -1.72 13.05
CA MET A 1 -2.97 -0.56 12.35
C MET A 1 -3.74 -1.13 11.17
N PRO A 2 -4.99 -1.57 11.39
CA PRO A 2 -5.69 -2.45 10.45
C PRO A 2 -6.00 -1.78 9.10
N GLU A 3 -6.28 -0.47 9.10
CA GLU A 3 -6.82 0.25 7.95
C GLU A 3 -5.78 1.04 7.16
N SER A 4 -4.50 0.99 7.53
CA SER A 4 -3.42 1.67 6.78
C SER A 4 -3.36 1.23 5.33
N ILE A 5 -3.09 2.18 4.44
CA ILE A 5 -2.97 1.97 3.00
C ILE A 5 -1.69 2.57 2.45
N ALA A 6 -1.24 2.03 1.31
CA ALA A 6 -0.18 2.59 0.50
C ALA A 6 -0.73 2.88 -0.90
N ILE A 7 -0.66 4.13 -1.33
CA ILE A 7 -1.01 4.55 -2.69
C ILE A 7 0.26 4.59 -3.52
N VAL A 8 0.29 3.88 -4.65
CA VAL A 8 1.42 3.88 -5.59
C VAL A 8 0.99 4.54 -6.88
N CYS A 9 1.71 5.58 -7.29
CA CYS A 9 1.48 6.28 -8.55
C CYS A 9 2.52 5.84 -9.60
N ALA A 10 2.03 5.31 -10.72
CA ALA A 10 2.80 4.87 -11.89
C ALA A 10 2.32 5.62 -13.16
N PRO A 11 2.62 6.92 -13.31
CA PRO A 11 2.01 7.79 -14.33
C PRO A 11 2.30 7.39 -15.79
N SER A 12 3.31 6.55 -16.03
CA SER A 12 3.64 6.01 -17.36
C SER A 12 2.88 4.73 -17.72
N LYS A 13 1.98 4.25 -16.84
CA LYS A 13 1.26 2.98 -16.97
C LYS A 13 -0.25 3.19 -16.93
N ASN A 14 -0.99 2.16 -17.36
CA ASN A 14 -2.44 2.07 -17.23
C ASN A 14 -2.80 0.74 -16.53
N PRO A 15 -3.41 0.77 -15.33
CA PRO A 15 -3.80 1.96 -14.56
C PRO A 15 -2.59 2.77 -14.08
N SER A 16 -2.79 4.07 -13.88
CA SER A 16 -1.73 5.01 -13.49
C SER A 16 -1.49 5.08 -11.99
N TRP A 17 -2.30 4.39 -11.19
CA TRP A 17 -2.14 4.28 -9.74
C TRP A 17 -2.83 3.01 -9.20
N GLY A 18 -2.52 2.65 -7.95
CA GLY A 18 -3.17 1.57 -7.21
C GLY A 18 -3.10 1.82 -5.70
N VAL A 19 -3.98 1.17 -4.94
CA VAL A 19 -4.06 1.31 -3.48
C VAL A 19 -3.97 -0.07 -2.85
N PHE A 20 -2.99 -0.23 -1.96
CA PHE A 20 -2.59 -1.53 -1.43
C PHE A 20 -2.59 -1.52 0.10
N ARG A 21 -2.69 -2.72 0.67
CA ARG A 21 -2.48 -3.00 2.10
C ARG A 21 -1.66 -4.28 2.26
N LEU A 22 -0.96 -4.40 3.39
CA LEU A 22 -0.43 -5.70 3.80
C LEU A 22 -1.59 -6.61 4.21
N THR A 23 -1.49 -7.90 3.88
CA THR A 23 -2.38 -8.90 4.46
C THR A 23 -2.06 -9.08 5.94
N ASP A 24 -3.04 -9.42 6.75
CA ASP A 24 -2.87 -9.55 8.19
C ASP A 24 -3.80 -10.64 8.72
N PRO A 25 -3.33 -11.89 8.87
CA PRO A 25 -2.07 -12.47 8.34
C PRO A 25 -2.11 -12.74 6.81
N PRO A 26 -0.99 -13.12 6.14
CA PRO A 26 0.36 -13.31 6.68
C PRO A 26 1.32 -12.12 6.51
N GLY A 27 1.03 -11.17 5.63
CA GLY A 27 1.97 -10.16 5.17
C GLY A 27 2.57 -9.26 6.25
N MET A 28 1.74 -8.78 7.19
CA MET A 28 2.21 -7.93 8.28
C MET A 28 3.27 -8.66 9.12
N GLN A 29 3.04 -9.94 9.42
CA GLN A 29 3.98 -10.72 10.22
C GLN A 29 5.27 -11.05 9.44
N SER A 30 5.16 -11.33 8.14
CA SER A 30 6.32 -11.59 7.28
C SER A 30 7.25 -10.38 7.18
N VAL A 31 6.70 -9.17 7.04
CA VAL A 31 7.50 -7.94 6.96
C VAL A 31 8.09 -7.57 8.34
N LEU A 32 7.31 -7.65 9.42
CA LEU A 32 7.79 -7.34 10.78
C LEU A 32 8.93 -8.26 11.24
N ASN A 33 8.91 -9.52 10.82
CA ASN A 33 9.93 -10.50 11.18
C ASN A 33 11.10 -10.59 10.19
N CYS A 34 11.05 -9.88 9.06
CA CYS A 34 12.12 -9.90 8.09
C CYS A 34 13.41 -9.25 8.64
N ARG A 35 14.56 -9.88 8.37
CA ARG A 35 15.91 -9.40 8.77
C ARG A 35 16.90 -9.35 7.61
N LYS A 36 16.44 -9.55 6.37
CA LYS A 36 17.28 -9.49 5.16
C LYS A 36 17.77 -8.03 5.00
N THR A 37 19.07 -7.83 4.78
CA THR A 37 19.72 -6.50 4.84
C THR A 37 19.89 -5.80 3.48
N GLY A 38 19.45 -6.43 2.39
CA GLY A 38 19.45 -5.79 1.05
C GLY A 38 18.29 -4.83 0.87
N LEU A 39 18.51 -3.71 0.18
CA LEU A 39 17.47 -2.71 -0.12
C LEU A 39 16.27 -3.34 -0.85
N PHE A 40 16.56 -4.21 -1.82
CA PHE A 40 15.56 -5.02 -2.49
C PHE A 40 15.85 -6.50 -2.23
N HIS A 41 14.87 -7.22 -1.69
CA HIS A 41 14.95 -8.65 -1.48
C HIS A 41 13.55 -9.28 -1.56
N PRO A 42 13.44 -10.54 -1.99
CA PRO A 42 12.16 -11.23 -2.01
C PRO A 42 11.73 -11.66 -0.60
N HIS A 43 10.41 -11.73 -0.40
CA HIS A 43 9.79 -12.41 0.73
C HIS A 43 9.27 -13.76 0.26
N ASP A 44 9.51 -14.81 1.04
CA ASP A 44 9.16 -16.19 0.68
C ASP A 44 7.66 -16.48 0.92
N GLU A 45 7.01 -15.66 1.75
CA GLU A 45 5.57 -15.73 2.01
C GLU A 45 4.76 -15.31 0.77
N ALA A 46 3.70 -16.06 0.48
CA ALA A 46 2.76 -15.69 -0.56
C ALA A 46 1.75 -14.64 -0.07
N ASN A 47 1.16 -13.88 -0.98
CA ASN A 47 0.08 -12.92 -0.66
C ASN A 47 0.46 -11.91 0.43
N VAL A 48 1.70 -11.41 0.45
CA VAL A 48 2.18 -10.41 1.44
C VAL A 48 1.36 -9.12 1.41
N TYR A 49 0.76 -8.79 0.26
CA TYR A 49 -0.08 -7.61 0.09
C TYR A 49 -1.28 -7.93 -0.82
N THR A 50 -2.27 -7.07 -0.78
CA THR A 50 -3.47 -7.12 -1.63
C THR A 50 -3.97 -5.71 -1.93
N ASP A 51 -4.83 -5.56 -2.94
CA ASP A 51 -5.59 -4.33 -3.18
C ASP A 51 -6.45 -3.97 -1.96
N ALA A 52 -6.57 -2.67 -1.69
CA ALA A 52 -7.41 -2.13 -0.61
C ALA A 52 -8.73 -1.51 -1.13
N LEU A 53 -8.83 -1.28 -2.45
CA LEU A 53 -10.07 -0.88 -3.12
C LEU A 53 -11.11 -1.99 -3.07
N ARG A 54 -12.38 -1.67 -3.40
CA ARG A 54 -13.51 -2.62 -3.33
C ARG A 54 -13.17 -3.96 -3.98
N PRO A 55 -13.43 -5.09 -3.28
CA PRO A 55 -14.25 -5.23 -2.07
C PRO A 55 -13.56 -4.88 -0.72
N GLY A 56 -12.39 -4.25 -0.73
CA GLY A 56 -11.69 -3.77 0.46
C GLY A 56 -12.33 -2.55 1.16
N HIS A 57 -11.65 -2.04 2.19
CA HIS A 57 -12.15 -0.99 3.09
C HIS A 57 -11.97 0.45 2.56
N VAL A 58 -11.35 0.62 1.38
CA VAL A 58 -11.18 1.93 0.74
C VAL A 58 -12.30 2.19 -0.26
N CYS A 59 -12.90 3.37 -0.16
CA CYS A 59 -13.89 3.89 -1.08
C CYS A 59 -13.44 5.25 -1.60
N GLU A 60 -13.37 5.40 -2.92
CA GLU A 60 -13.23 6.71 -3.54
C GLU A 60 -14.59 7.40 -3.57
N ALA A 61 -14.61 8.70 -3.26
CA ALA A 61 -15.80 9.52 -3.31
C ALA A 61 -15.52 10.78 -4.13
N GLU A 62 -16.39 11.04 -5.10
CA GLU A 62 -16.29 12.21 -5.95
C GLU A 62 -16.63 13.49 -5.17
N GLY A 63 -15.93 14.59 -5.50
CA GLY A 63 -16.21 15.90 -4.92
C GLY A 63 -15.73 16.10 -3.48
N MET A 64 -14.93 15.18 -2.93
CA MET A 64 -14.27 15.42 -1.65
C MET A 64 -13.22 16.53 -1.77
N GLU A 65 -13.32 17.54 -0.91
CA GLU A 65 -12.30 18.57 -0.80
C GLU A 65 -11.04 18.02 -0.14
N PHE A 66 -9.87 18.47 -0.60
CA PHE A 66 -8.59 18.17 0.02
C PHE A 66 -7.68 19.40 0.01
N SER A 67 -6.70 19.42 0.92
CA SER A 67 -5.65 20.43 0.97
C SER A 67 -4.29 19.77 0.87
N VAL A 68 -3.33 20.50 0.29
CA VAL A 68 -1.94 20.05 0.18
C VAL A 68 -1.11 20.94 1.09
N VAL A 69 -0.34 20.32 1.98
CA VAL A 69 0.63 21.00 2.85
C VAL A 69 2.01 20.52 2.44
N ASP A 70 2.85 21.43 1.95
CA ASP A 70 4.23 21.17 1.57
C ASP A 70 5.16 21.64 2.70
N LEU A 71 5.92 20.71 3.28
CA LEU A 71 6.84 20.95 4.40
C LEU A 71 8.31 21.04 3.97
N ARG A 72 8.60 21.06 2.66
CA ARG A 72 9.97 21.25 2.17
C ARG A 72 10.46 22.67 2.52
N PRO A 73 11.70 22.83 3.01
CA PRO A 73 12.29 24.14 3.24
C PRO A 73 12.60 24.88 1.93
#